data_AF-A0A1V4VVE8-F1
#
_entry.id   AF-A0A1V4VVE8-F1
#
_cell.length_a   1.000
_cell.length_b   1.000
_cell.length_c   1.000
_cell.angle_alpha   90.00
_cell.angle_beta   90.00
_cell.angle_gamma   90.00
#
_symmetry.space_group_name_H-M   'P 1'
#
loop_
_entity.id
_entity.type
_entity.pdbx_description
1 polymer ?
#
loop_
_entity_poly.entity_id
_entity_poly.type
_entity_poly.pdbx_seq_one_letter_code
_entity_poly.pdbx_strand_id
1 'polypeptide(L)' 'MLAVDGNIAKHRLSELGLSDEWLKQELNKIGINDISEVMIAQLNTTGKLYVDKRSDWDGWQ' A
#
# COMPACT_ATOMS: atom_id res chain seq x y z
N MET A 1 0.19 -9.12 3.21
CA MET A 1 0.61 -8.02 2.31
C MET A 1 -0.60 -7.61 1.49
N LEU A 2 -0.84 -6.31 1.37
CA LEU A 2 -2.05 -5.73 0.77
C LEU A 2 -1.76 -5.11 -0.61
N ALA A 3 -0.55 -4.62 -0.85
CA ALA A 3 -0.10 -4.19 -2.17
C ALA A 3 1.40 -4.43 -2.36
N VAL A 4 1.81 -4.66 -3.60
CA VAL A 4 3.21 -4.82 -4.03
C VAL A 4 3.39 -4.19 -5.39
N ASP A 5 4.44 -3.39 -5.56
CA ASP A 5 4.82 -2.76 -6.84
C ASP A 5 3.61 -2.09 -7.53
N GLY A 6 2.88 -1.27 -6.76
CA GLY A 6 1.67 -0.57 -7.22
C GLY A 6 0.42 -1.42 -7.46
N ASN A 7 0.46 -2.73 -7.19
CA ASN A 7 -0.67 -3.63 -7.41
C ASN A 7 -1.34 -4.06 -6.10
N ILE A 8 -2.66 -3.89 -6.01
CA ILE A 8 -3.46 -4.29 -4.84
C ILE A 8 -3.73 -5.81 -4.87
N ALA A 9 -3.43 -6.48 -3.77
CA ALA A 9 -3.70 -7.91 -3.56
C ALA A 9 -5.17 -8.14 -3.14
N LYS A 10 -6.11 -7.96 -4.08
CA LYS A 10 -7.56 -8.01 -3.81
C LYS A 10 -8.03 -9.24 -3.03
N HIS A 11 -7.43 -10.41 -3.28
CA HIS A 11 -7.76 -11.64 -2.55
C HIS A 11 -7.42 -11.52 -1.06
N ARG A 12 -6.28 -10.92 -0.70
CA ARG A 12 -5.88 -10.69 0.69
C ARG A 12 -6.77 -9.66 1.38
N LEU A 13 -7.18 -8.62 0.67
CA LEU A 13 -8.12 -7.63 1.21
C LEU A 13 -9.45 -8.31 1.54
N SER A 14 -9.98 -9.12 0.62
CA SER A 14 -11.20 -9.90 0.82
C SER A 14 -11.10 -10.86 2.01
N GLU A 15 -9.99 -11.62 2.14
CA GLU A 15 -9.74 -12.53 3.28
C GLU A 15 -9.75 -11.80 4.64
N LEU A 16 -9.40 -10.50 4.65
CA LEU A 16 -9.37 -9.65 5.83
C LEU A 16 -10.65 -8.80 6.00
N GLY A 17 -11.63 -8.94 5.11
CA GLY A 17 -12.86 -8.13 5.12
C GLY A 17 -12.64 -6.65 4.79
N LEU A 18 -11.57 -6.33 4.06
CA LEU A 18 -11.19 -4.97 3.66
C LEU A 18 -11.56 -4.72 2.19
N SER A 19 -11.88 -3.47 1.86
CA SER A 19 -12.10 -3.03 0.48
C SER A 19 -10.87 -2.32 -0.11
N ASP A 20 -10.81 -2.23 -1.44
CA ASP A 20 -9.79 -1.42 -2.13
C ASP A 20 -9.84 0.05 -1.66
N GLU A 21 -11.04 0.57 -1.39
CA GLU A 21 -11.25 1.92 -0.85
C GLU A 21 -10.66 2.10 0.54
N TRP A 22 -10.76 1.10 1.41
CA TRP A 22 -10.14 1.15 2.74
C TRP A 22 -8.63 1.33 2.63
N LEU A 23 -7.98 0.54 1.76
CA LEU A 23 -6.53 0.64 1.57
C LEU A 23 -6.14 2.02 1.02
N LYS A 24 -6.88 2.53 0.02
CA LYS A 24 -6.66 3.87 -0.53
C LYS A 24 -6.84 4.96 0.51
N GLN A 25 -7.84 4.86 1.39
CA GLN A 25 -8.04 5.82 2.48
C GLN A 25 -6.89 5.81 3.49
N GLU A 26 -6.38 4.64 3.86
CA GLU A 26 -5.21 4.55 4.75
C GLU A 26 -3.94 5.12 4.10
N LEU A 27 -3.74 4.90 2.80
CA LEU A 27 -2.63 5.50 2.04
C LEU A 27 -2.75 7.03 1.98
N ASN A 28 -3.95 7.55 1.72
CA ASN A 28 -4.19 9.00 1.67
C ASN A 28 -3.89 9.68 3.01
N LYS A 29 -4.17 9.02 4.15
CA LYS A 29 -3.87 9.55 5.50
C LYS A 29 -2.38 9.83 5.73
N ILE A 30 -1.50 9.14 4.99
CA ILE A 30 -0.04 9.31 5.06
C ILE A 30 0.53 10.01 3.80
N GLY A 31 -0.34 10.67 3.03
CA GLY A 31 0.03 11.47 1.87
C GLY A 31 0.51 10.66 0.67
N ILE A 32 -0.01 9.44 0.49
CA ILE A 32 0.17 8.65 -0.74
C ILE A 32 -1.16 8.69 -1.48
N ASN A 33 -1.20 9.31 -2.66
CA ASN A 33 -2.44 9.48 -3.42
C ASN A 33 -2.49 8.59 -4.67
N ASP A 34 -1.34 8.11 -5.13
CA ASP A 34 -1.23 7.13 -6.20
C ASP A 34 -0.65 5.81 -5.66
N ILE A 35 -1.33 4.70 -5.98
CA ILE A 35 -0.86 3.37 -5.61
C ILE A 35 0.49 3.05 -6.26
N SER A 36 0.83 3.66 -7.40
CA SER A 36 2.11 3.48 -8.08
C SER A 36 3.32 3.89 -7.23
N GLU A 37 3.11 4.79 -6.26
CA GLU A 37 4.09 5.22 -5.25
C GLU A 37 4.36 4.15 -4.19
N VAL A 38 3.63 3.03 -4.17
CA VAL A 38 3.76 1.97 -3.16
C VAL A 38 4.61 0.82 -3.69
N MET A 39 5.74 0.56 -3.05
CA MET A 39 6.52 -0.65 -3.29
C MET A 39 5.95 -1.83 -2.50
N ILE A 40 5.66 -1.62 -1.21
CA ILE A 40 5.03 -2.63 -0.34
C ILE A 40 4.03 -1.94 0.58
N ALA A 41 2.83 -2.49 0.70
CA ALA A 41 1.90 -2.17 1.79
C ALA A 41 1.53 -3.44 2.55
N GLN A 42 1.61 -3.41 3.87
CA GLN A 42 1.30 -4.55 4.73
C GLN A 42 0.58 -4.13 6.00
N LEU A 43 -0.37 -4.96 6.43
CA LEU A 43 -1.02 -4.82 7.74
C LEU A 43 -0.21 -5.59 8.77
N ASN A 44 0.08 -4.98 9.91
CA ASN A 44 0.63 -5.69 11.05
C ASN A 44 -0.49 -6.36 11.90
N THR A 45 -0.12 -7.11 12.94
CA THR A 45 -1.07 -7.80 13.82
C THR A 45 -1.97 -6.88 14.65
N THR A 46 -1.65 -5.58 14.73
CA THR A 46 -2.47 -4.58 15.44
C THR A 46 -3.37 -3.79 14.49
N GLY A 47 -3.45 -4.17 13.21
CA GLY A 47 -4.27 -3.48 12.21
C GLY A 47 -3.66 -2.16 11.69
N LYS A 48 -2.39 -1.87 12.01
CA LYS A 48 -1.70 -0.68 11.48
C LYS A 48 -1.10 -0.99 10.11
N LEU A 49 -1.34 -0.09 9.15
CA LEU A 49 -0.72 -0.14 7.84
C LEU A 49 0.75 0.32 7.92
N TYR A 50 1.65 -0.52 7.43
CA TYR A 50 3.04 -0.16 7.13
C TYR A 50 3.20 -0.06 5.62
N VAL A 51 3.87 1.00 5.16
CA VAL A 51 4.06 1.27 3.74
C VAL A 51 5.51 1.60 3.47
N ASP A 52 6.08 0.88 2.52
CA ASP A 52 7.33 1.23 1.87
C ASP A 52 6.99 1.97 0.57
N LYS A 53 7.38 3.25 0.50
CA LYS A 53 7.17 4.06 -0.70
C LYS A 53 8.25 3.75 -1.71
N ARG A 54 7.88 3.73 -2.99
CA ARG A 54 8.83 3.78 -4.09
C ARG A 54 9.64 5.06 -3.90
N SER A 55 10.94 4.92 -3.66
CA SER A 55 11.85 6.05 -3.72
C SER A 55 12.08 6.40 -5.19
N ASP A 56 12.08 7.68 -5.51
CA ASP A 56 12.63 8.20 -6.77
C ASP A 56 14.16 8.07 -6.74
N TRP A 57 14.68 6.85 -6.59
CA TRP A 57 16.11 6.61 -6.77
C TRP A 57 16.42 6.64 -8.26
N ASP A 58 16.47 7.85 -8.81
CA ASP A 58 17.16 8.18 -10.05
C ASP A 58 18.66 8.02 -9.79
N GLY A 59 19.12 6.78 -9.73
CA GLY A 59 20.52 6.44 -9.58
C GLY A 59 21.31 6.88 -10.82
N TRP A 60 21.73 8.15 -10.84
CA TRP A 60 22.72 8.76 -11.74
C TRP A 60 22.40 8.72 -13.25
N GLN A 61 22.17 9.90 -13.85
CA GLN A 61 22.63 10.20 -15.22
C GLN A 61 23.85 11.12 -15.16
#